data_AF-A0A944NTB5-F1
#
_entry.id   AF-A0A944NTB5-F1
#
_cell.length_a   1.000
_cell.length_b   1.000
_cell.length_c   1.000
_cell.angle_alpha   90.00
_cell.angle_beta   90.00
_cell.angle_gamma   90.00
#
_symmetry.space_group_name_H-M   'P 1'
#
loop_
_entity.id
_entity.type
_entity.pdbx_description
1 polymer ?
#
loop_
_entity_poly.entity_id
_entity_poly.type
_entity_poly.pdbx_seq_one_letter_code
_entity_poly.pdbx_strand_id
1 'polypeptide(L)'
;GGEFMAPERVERVKEIANISWTRTLDNRIGVAHEEKLRWERTPAPKLPIEEKLLSDRDDHIFYREEGQVAAEDDTYGFKLDVPELKFNLGEIYNLCIARGTLTEEERFKINDHIVQTIVMLEQLPFPEHLKRVPEYAGGHHEKMDGTGYPKKLNESDMSVPAKIMAIADIFEALTAADRPYKLPKKLSDSVKIMSFMKKDAHIDADLFKLFLTSGVYKEYADKFLKPEQLDDVDISQYLEAED
;
A
#
# COMPACT_ATOMS: atom_id res chain seq x y z
N GLY A 1 -2.69 7.80 3.76
CA GLY A 1 -3.63 8.88 4.10
C GLY A 1 -4.21 8.60 5.46
N GLY A 2 -4.13 9.57 6.38
CA GLY A 2 -4.74 9.47 7.71
C GLY A 2 -6.19 9.96 7.75
N GLU A 3 -6.72 10.44 6.62
CA GLU A 3 -8.08 10.96 6.53
C GLU A 3 -9.09 9.82 6.67
N PHE A 4 -10.06 10.06 7.55
CA PHE A 4 -11.16 9.16 7.85
C PHE A 4 -12.44 9.71 7.23
N MET A 5 -13.18 8.84 6.54
CA MET A 5 -14.49 9.19 6.01
C MET A 5 -15.55 9.03 7.10
N ALA A 6 -16.02 10.17 7.60
CA ALA A 6 -17.05 10.19 8.63
C ALA A 6 -18.35 9.52 8.14
N PRO A 7 -19.09 8.79 9.01
CA PRO A 7 -20.31 8.09 8.62
C PRO A 7 -21.35 8.99 7.92
N GLU A 8 -21.47 10.25 8.34
CA GLU A 8 -22.41 11.21 7.74
C GLU A 8 -22.06 11.53 6.29
N ARG A 9 -20.78 11.47 5.92
CA ARG A 9 -20.35 11.64 4.52
C ARG A 9 -20.67 10.43 3.67
N VAL A 10 -20.56 9.22 4.24
CA VAL A 10 -20.96 7.98 3.57
C VAL A 10 -22.45 8.00 3.28
N GLU A 11 -23.28 8.37 4.26
CA GLU A 11 -24.72 8.49 4.05
C GLU A 11 -25.05 9.56 2.99
N ARG A 12 -24.36 10.71 3.01
CA ARG A 12 -24.51 11.72 1.96
C ARG A 12 -24.18 11.19 0.56
N VAL A 13 -23.15 10.37 0.40
CA VAL A 13 -22.84 9.73 -0.90
C VAL A 13 -23.99 8.83 -1.34
N LYS A 14 -24.55 8.02 -0.43
CA LYS A 14 -25.70 7.16 -0.73
C LYS A 14 -26.97 7.95 -1.07
N GLU A 15 -27.19 9.10 -0.45
CA GLU A 15 -28.28 10.02 -0.83
C GLU A 15 -28.10 10.55 -2.25
N ILE A 16 -26.89 11.01 -2.59
CA ILE A 16 -26.55 11.49 -3.94
C ILE A 16 -26.70 10.37 -4.97
N ALA A 17 -26.24 9.15 -4.64
CA ALA A 17 -26.36 7.99 -5.50
C ALA A 17 -27.82 7.73 -5.92
N ASN A 18 -28.78 8.02 -5.03
CA ASN A 18 -30.20 7.77 -5.27
C ASN A 18 -30.88 8.75 -6.25
N ILE A 19 -30.21 9.85 -6.61
CA ILE A 19 -30.67 10.76 -7.68
C ILE A 19 -30.86 9.93 -8.95
N SER A 20 -32.02 10.05 -9.59
CA SER A 20 -32.36 9.25 -10.78
C SER A 20 -32.31 10.09 -12.04
N TRP A 21 -31.95 9.47 -13.16
CA TRP A 21 -31.92 10.11 -14.46
C TRP A 21 -32.31 9.12 -15.57
N THR A 22 -32.80 9.65 -16.70
CA THR A 22 -33.21 8.85 -17.85
C THR A 22 -32.05 8.65 -18.82
N ARG A 23 -31.59 7.41 -18.96
CA ARG A 23 -30.65 7.04 -20.01
C ARG A 23 -31.37 6.64 -21.29
N THR A 24 -31.03 7.31 -22.38
CA THR A 24 -31.59 7.07 -23.73
C THR A 24 -30.60 6.40 -24.68
N LEU A 25 -29.32 6.34 -24.32
CA LEU A 25 -28.24 5.74 -25.10
C LEU A 25 -27.76 4.44 -24.46
N ASP A 26 -27.47 3.43 -25.28
CA ASP A 26 -26.90 2.17 -24.79
C ASP A 26 -25.44 2.38 -24.36
N ASN A 27 -25.16 2.09 -23.09
CA ASN A 27 -23.82 2.17 -22.50
C ASN A 27 -22.95 0.94 -22.82
N ARG A 28 -23.47 -0.02 -23.60
CA ARG A 28 -22.74 -1.21 -24.05
C ARG A 28 -22.13 -1.04 -25.45
N ILE A 29 -22.32 0.11 -26.11
CA ILE A 29 -21.81 0.36 -27.46
C ILE A 29 -20.37 0.87 -27.38
N GLY A 30 -19.47 0.28 -28.18
CA GLY A 30 -18.08 0.74 -28.32
C GLY A 30 -17.13 0.28 -27.21
N VAL A 31 -17.59 -0.62 -26.33
CA VAL A 31 -16.78 -1.20 -25.26
C VAL A 31 -15.76 -2.22 -25.80
N ALA A 32 -14.65 -2.40 -25.07
CA ALA A 32 -13.63 -3.40 -25.41
C ALA A 32 -14.18 -4.84 -25.30
N HIS A 33 -13.49 -5.82 -25.91
CA HIS A 33 -13.93 -7.22 -25.88
C HIS A 33 -14.12 -7.77 -24.46
N GLU A 34 -13.15 -7.54 -23.57
CA GLU A 34 -13.23 -7.97 -22.17
C GLU A 34 -14.36 -7.28 -21.40
N GLU A 35 -14.61 -6.01 -21.68
CA GLU A 35 -15.71 -5.26 -21.07
C GLU A 35 -17.07 -5.74 -21.56
N LYS A 36 -17.17 -6.09 -22.85
CA LYS A 36 -18.38 -6.72 -23.42
C LYS A 36 -18.72 -8.02 -22.71
N LEU A 37 -17.73 -8.88 -22.45
CA LEU A 37 -17.94 -10.13 -21.70
C LEU A 37 -18.46 -9.88 -20.28
N ARG A 38 -18.03 -8.79 -19.62
CA ARG A 38 -18.58 -8.39 -18.32
C ARG A 38 -20.03 -7.91 -18.44
N TRP A 39 -20.34 -7.09 -19.44
CA TRP A 39 -21.71 -6.63 -19.70
C TRP A 39 -22.68 -7.77 -20.04
N GLU A 40 -22.20 -8.85 -20.68
CA GLU A 40 -23.01 -10.03 -21.04
C GLU A 40 -23.50 -10.84 -19.82
N ARG A 41 -22.94 -10.61 -18.61
CA ARG A 41 -23.42 -11.22 -17.37
C ARG A 41 -24.84 -10.77 -16.99
N THR A 42 -25.26 -9.59 -17.43
CA THR A 42 -26.61 -9.06 -17.19
C THR A 42 -27.34 -8.81 -18.51
N PRO A 43 -28.66 -9.08 -18.60
CA PRO A 43 -29.44 -8.79 -19.79
C PRO A 43 -29.39 -7.31 -20.18
N ALA A 44 -29.35 -7.01 -21.48
CA ALA A 44 -29.38 -5.64 -21.96
C ALA A 44 -30.73 -4.97 -21.60
N PRO A 45 -30.71 -3.77 -20.98
CA PRO A 45 -31.93 -3.08 -20.62
C PRO A 45 -32.68 -2.56 -21.85
N LYS A 46 -34.00 -2.41 -21.75
CA LYS A 46 -34.80 -1.70 -22.75
C LYS A 46 -34.66 -0.20 -22.53
N LEU A 47 -34.39 0.55 -23.60
CA LEU A 47 -34.27 2.00 -23.57
C LEU A 47 -35.60 2.68 -23.96
N PRO A 48 -35.91 3.86 -23.41
CA PRO A 48 -35.19 4.55 -22.34
C PRO A 48 -35.34 3.84 -20.98
N ILE A 49 -34.37 4.01 -20.09
CA ILE A 49 -34.38 3.43 -18.74
C ILE A 49 -34.07 4.50 -17.68
N GLU A 50 -34.76 4.42 -16.55
CA GLU A 50 -34.41 5.20 -15.35
C GLU A 50 -33.31 4.49 -14.57
N GLU A 51 -32.23 5.22 -14.28
CA GLU A 51 -31.09 4.69 -13.54
C GLU A 51 -30.67 5.64 -12.41
N LYS A 52 -29.98 5.08 -11.43
CA LYS A 52 -29.36 5.84 -10.34
C LYS A 52 -28.12 6.58 -10.84
N LEU A 53 -27.82 7.72 -10.23
CA LEU A 53 -26.67 8.55 -10.58
C LEU A 53 -25.36 7.82 -10.33
N LEU A 54 -25.29 7.08 -9.22
CA LEU A 54 -24.18 6.17 -8.90
C LEU A 54 -24.75 4.79 -8.59
N SER A 55 -24.05 3.75 -9.00
CA SER A 55 -24.45 2.36 -8.77
C SER A 55 -23.24 1.46 -8.70
N ASP A 56 -23.24 0.52 -7.75
CA ASP A 56 -22.34 -0.63 -7.79
C ASP A 56 -22.98 -1.70 -8.68
N ARG A 57 -22.39 -1.96 -9.85
CA ARG A 57 -22.97 -2.85 -10.87
C ARG A 57 -22.13 -4.12 -11.04
N ASP A 58 -22.74 -5.18 -11.57
CA ASP A 58 -22.02 -6.44 -11.83
C ASP A 58 -20.90 -6.29 -12.89
N ASP A 59 -21.04 -5.36 -13.84
CA ASP A 59 -19.99 -5.06 -14.82
C ASP A 59 -18.76 -4.37 -14.21
N HIS A 60 -18.88 -3.82 -13.00
CA HIS A 60 -17.78 -3.23 -12.23
C HIS A 60 -16.92 -4.27 -11.52
N ILE A 61 -17.38 -5.52 -11.44
CA ILE A 61 -16.74 -6.58 -10.68
C ILE A 61 -15.77 -7.37 -11.54
N PHE A 62 -14.51 -7.42 -11.11
CA PHE A 62 -13.48 -8.27 -11.69
C PHE A 62 -13.24 -9.43 -10.74
N TYR A 63 -13.72 -10.61 -11.15
CA TYR A 63 -13.46 -11.84 -10.42
C TYR A 63 -12.00 -12.27 -10.60
N ARG A 64 -11.47 -12.91 -9.57
CA ARG A 64 -10.14 -13.51 -9.58
C ARG A 64 -10.20 -14.86 -10.29
N GLU A 65 -9.22 -15.13 -11.14
CA GLU A 65 -9.07 -16.45 -11.77
C GLU A 65 -8.31 -17.39 -10.83
N GLU A 66 -8.71 -18.65 -10.77
CA GLU A 66 -8.05 -19.67 -9.95
C GLU A 66 -6.57 -19.81 -10.33
N GLY A 67 -5.69 -19.94 -9.32
CA GLY A 67 -4.27 -20.17 -9.51
C GLY A 67 -3.44 -18.94 -9.94
N GLN A 68 -4.01 -17.74 -9.96
CA GLN A 68 -3.29 -16.51 -10.33
C GLN A 68 -2.66 -15.75 -9.15
N VAL A 69 -2.75 -16.27 -7.94
CA VAL A 69 -2.25 -15.58 -6.74
C VAL A 69 -1.18 -16.38 -6.06
N ALA A 70 0.07 -15.97 -6.26
CA ALA A 70 1.20 -16.58 -5.57
C ALA A 70 1.13 -16.44 -4.03
N ALA A 71 0.33 -15.48 -3.52
CA ALA A 71 0.08 -15.36 -2.09
C ALA A 71 -0.73 -16.53 -1.50
N GLU A 72 -1.41 -17.32 -2.33
CA GLU A 72 -2.14 -18.54 -1.93
C GLU A 72 -1.26 -19.80 -1.99
N ASP A 73 -0.01 -19.67 -2.44
CA ASP A 73 0.96 -20.78 -2.46
C ASP A 73 1.61 -20.95 -1.08
N ASP A 74 1.31 -22.08 -0.43
CA ASP A 74 1.82 -22.44 0.89
C ASP A 74 3.35 -22.60 0.93
N THR A 75 4.03 -22.74 -0.22
CA THR A 75 5.48 -22.95 -0.31
C THR A 75 6.29 -21.82 0.36
N TYR A 76 5.80 -20.59 0.27
CA TYR A 76 6.54 -19.40 0.71
C TYR A 76 6.14 -18.92 2.12
N GLY A 77 5.05 -19.45 2.68
CA GLY A 77 4.54 -19.08 4.00
C GLY A 77 3.95 -17.67 4.07
N PHE A 78 3.30 -17.20 3.00
CA PHE A 78 2.60 -15.92 2.99
C PHE A 78 1.37 -15.95 3.91
N LYS A 79 1.08 -14.80 4.55
CA LYS A 79 -0.07 -14.61 5.45
C LYS A 79 -0.86 -13.35 5.08
N LEU A 80 -1.05 -13.15 3.78
CA LEU A 80 -1.82 -12.05 3.24
C LEU A 80 -3.30 -12.41 3.19
N ASP A 81 -4.13 -11.43 3.53
CA ASP A 81 -5.57 -11.54 3.35
C ASP A 81 -5.88 -11.28 1.86
N VAL A 82 -6.13 -12.35 1.10
CA VAL A 82 -6.42 -12.26 -0.34
C VAL A 82 -7.91 -11.93 -0.51
N PRO A 83 -8.26 -10.78 -1.12
CA PRO A 83 -9.65 -10.45 -1.38
C PRO A 83 -10.27 -11.39 -2.42
N GLU A 84 -11.55 -11.71 -2.22
CA GLU A 84 -12.35 -12.55 -3.13
C GLU A 84 -12.31 -12.00 -4.57
N LEU A 85 -12.46 -10.69 -4.70
CA LEU A 85 -12.43 -10.01 -5.98
C LEU A 85 -11.00 -9.63 -6.37
N LYS A 86 -10.75 -9.60 -7.68
CA LYS A 86 -9.52 -9.05 -8.26
C LYS A 86 -9.56 -7.53 -8.21
N PHE A 87 -10.70 -6.94 -8.57
CA PHE A 87 -11.00 -5.51 -8.43
C PHE A 87 -12.51 -5.32 -8.28
N ASN A 88 -12.90 -4.32 -7.50
CA ASN A 88 -14.26 -3.83 -7.43
C ASN A 88 -14.30 -2.36 -7.84
N LEU A 89 -14.83 -2.06 -9.02
CA LEU A 89 -14.95 -0.69 -9.53
C LEU A 89 -16.30 -0.03 -9.21
N GLY A 90 -17.04 -0.58 -8.23
CA GLY A 90 -18.32 -0.04 -7.79
C GLY A 90 -18.19 1.42 -7.37
N GLU A 91 -19.03 2.28 -7.94
CA GLU A 91 -18.92 3.73 -7.77
C GLU A 91 -19.13 4.14 -6.30
N ILE A 92 -20.15 3.59 -5.63
CA ILE A 92 -20.46 3.90 -4.24
C ILE A 92 -19.42 3.25 -3.32
N TYR A 93 -19.05 2.00 -3.61
CA TYR A 93 -18.01 1.28 -2.88
C TYR A 93 -16.69 2.07 -2.82
N ASN A 94 -16.20 2.52 -3.97
CA ASN A 94 -14.94 3.28 -4.06
C ASN A 94 -15.05 4.68 -3.44
N LEU A 95 -16.20 5.35 -3.56
CA LEU A 95 -16.41 6.67 -2.96
C LEU A 95 -16.63 6.62 -1.44
N CYS A 96 -16.93 5.45 -0.87
CA CYS A 96 -17.22 5.27 0.55
C CYS A 96 -16.05 4.62 1.34
N ILE A 97 -14.84 4.59 0.79
CA ILE A 97 -13.65 4.04 1.47
C ILE A 97 -13.45 4.77 2.80
N ALA A 98 -13.46 4.02 3.91
CA ALA A 98 -13.42 4.58 5.25
C ALA A 98 -12.10 5.26 5.60
N ARG A 99 -10.97 4.80 5.04
CA ARG A 99 -9.64 5.35 5.34
C ARG A 99 -8.68 5.23 4.16
N GLY A 100 -8.00 6.33 3.86
CA GLY A 100 -7.08 6.39 2.73
C GLY A 100 -7.81 6.43 1.40
N THR A 101 -7.18 5.89 0.36
CA THR A 101 -7.64 6.03 -1.04
C THR A 101 -7.60 4.70 -1.79
N LEU A 102 -7.49 3.58 -1.06
CA LEU A 102 -7.33 2.26 -1.64
C LEU A 102 -8.38 1.33 -1.07
N THR A 103 -9.08 0.62 -1.95
CA THR A 103 -9.92 -0.52 -1.60
C THR A 103 -9.07 -1.69 -1.07
N GLU A 104 -9.73 -2.74 -0.59
CA GLU A 104 -9.01 -3.94 -0.13
C GLU A 104 -8.30 -4.64 -1.30
N GLU A 105 -8.94 -4.70 -2.47
CA GLU A 105 -8.40 -5.27 -3.71
C GLU A 105 -7.18 -4.48 -4.20
N GLU A 106 -7.25 -3.16 -4.20
CA GLU A 106 -6.15 -2.30 -4.61
C GLU A 106 -4.98 -2.38 -3.61
N ARG A 107 -5.28 -2.40 -2.31
CA ARG A 107 -4.27 -2.56 -1.26
C ARG A 107 -3.56 -3.91 -1.40
N PHE A 108 -4.31 -4.98 -1.62
CA PHE A 108 -3.75 -6.29 -1.89
C PHE A 108 -2.85 -6.25 -3.13
N LYS A 109 -3.31 -5.64 -4.23
CA LYS A 109 -2.52 -5.58 -5.46
C LYS A 109 -1.23 -4.77 -5.32
N ILE A 110 -1.24 -3.73 -4.51
CA ILE A 110 -0.01 -3.02 -4.15
C ILE A 110 0.89 -3.92 -3.31
N ASN A 111 0.39 -4.54 -2.25
CA ASN A 111 1.21 -5.41 -1.37
C ASN A 111 1.79 -6.64 -2.10
N ASP A 112 1.10 -7.13 -3.13
CA ASP A 112 1.51 -8.25 -3.99
C ASP A 112 2.90 -8.03 -4.63
N HIS A 113 3.41 -6.80 -4.75
CA HIS A 113 4.77 -6.58 -5.27
C HIS A 113 5.87 -7.28 -4.44
N ILE A 114 5.67 -7.43 -3.12
CA ILE A 114 6.62 -8.14 -2.27
C ILE A 114 6.50 -9.66 -2.43
N VAL A 115 5.27 -10.16 -2.60
CA VAL A 115 5.03 -11.56 -2.96
C VAL A 115 5.77 -11.90 -4.25
N GLN A 116 5.57 -11.10 -5.30
CA GLN A 116 6.26 -11.28 -6.58
C GLN A 116 7.78 -11.19 -6.44
N THR A 117 8.28 -10.25 -5.62
CA THR A 117 9.71 -10.11 -5.34
C THR A 117 10.29 -11.40 -4.74
N ILE A 118 9.65 -11.98 -3.73
CA ILE A 118 10.10 -13.22 -3.10
C ILE A 118 10.05 -14.38 -4.09
N VAL A 119 8.93 -14.56 -4.79
CA VAL A 119 8.75 -15.65 -5.77
C VAL A 119 9.83 -15.59 -6.86
N MET A 120 10.10 -14.40 -7.40
CA MET A 120 11.11 -14.22 -8.44
C MET A 120 12.52 -14.45 -7.89
N LEU A 121 12.87 -13.84 -6.75
CA LEU A 121 14.24 -13.89 -6.22
C LEU A 121 14.61 -15.27 -5.67
N GLU A 122 13.67 -16.03 -5.08
CA GLU A 122 13.94 -17.40 -4.62
C GLU A 122 14.18 -18.38 -5.77
N GLN A 123 13.74 -18.07 -7.00
CA GLN A 123 14.02 -18.87 -8.19
C GLN A 123 15.38 -18.57 -8.83
N LEU A 124 16.07 -17.50 -8.40
CA LEU A 124 17.37 -17.14 -8.96
C LEU A 124 18.51 -17.95 -8.33
N PRO A 125 19.49 -18.41 -9.12
CA PRO A 125 20.62 -19.18 -8.63
C PRO A 125 21.68 -18.27 -7.99
N PHE A 126 21.36 -17.67 -6.85
CA PHE A 126 22.30 -16.80 -6.13
C PHE A 126 23.53 -17.58 -5.65
N PRO A 127 24.74 -17.00 -5.75
CA PRO A 127 25.91 -17.56 -5.07
C PRO A 127 25.73 -17.49 -3.55
N GLU A 128 26.48 -18.31 -2.82
CA GLU A 128 26.33 -18.49 -1.35
C GLU A 128 26.32 -17.17 -0.55
N HIS A 129 27.13 -16.19 -0.95
CA HIS A 129 27.21 -14.90 -0.27
C HIS A 129 26.01 -13.97 -0.54
N LEU A 130 25.15 -14.28 -1.52
CA LEU A 130 23.93 -13.54 -1.87
C LEU A 130 22.66 -14.35 -1.61
N LYS A 131 22.74 -15.56 -1.06
CA LYS A 131 21.57 -16.44 -0.84
C LYS A 131 20.45 -15.82 0.01
N ARG A 132 20.77 -14.77 0.79
CA ARG A 132 19.82 -14.07 1.67
C ARG A 132 19.18 -12.83 1.04
N VAL A 133 19.53 -12.48 -0.20
CA VAL A 133 18.91 -11.36 -0.92
C VAL A 133 17.37 -11.46 -0.96
N PRO A 134 16.75 -12.64 -1.22
CA PRO A 134 15.29 -12.76 -1.18
C PRO A 134 14.70 -12.43 0.19
N GLU A 135 15.38 -12.80 1.28
CA GLU A 135 14.93 -12.51 2.65
C GLU A 135 15.00 -11.01 2.96
N TYR A 136 16.08 -10.33 2.58
CA TYR A 136 16.22 -8.89 2.81
C TYR A 136 15.21 -8.08 1.99
N ALA A 137 15.06 -8.44 0.71
CA ALA A 137 14.11 -7.81 -0.19
C ALA A 137 12.65 -8.17 0.17
N GLY A 138 12.39 -9.36 0.70
CA GLY A 138 11.04 -9.78 1.10
C GLY A 138 10.60 -9.22 2.44
N GLY A 139 11.54 -8.95 3.35
CA GLY A 139 11.24 -8.58 4.73
C GLY A 139 11.13 -7.08 5.02
N HIS A 140 11.41 -6.18 4.07
CA HIS A 140 11.47 -4.75 4.36
C HIS A 140 10.10 -4.07 4.60
N HIS A 141 8.99 -4.76 4.34
CA HIS A 141 7.63 -4.34 4.70
C HIS A 141 7.08 -5.03 5.95
N GLU A 142 7.86 -5.92 6.57
CA GLU A 142 7.54 -6.49 7.87
C GLU A 142 7.75 -5.44 8.97
N LYS A 143 7.05 -5.61 10.10
CA LYS A 143 7.06 -4.67 11.23
C LYS A 143 7.34 -5.43 12.52
N MET A 144 7.90 -4.74 13.53
CA MET A 144 8.35 -5.41 14.76
C MET A 144 7.17 -6.02 15.55
N ASP A 145 5.97 -5.46 15.41
CA ASP A 145 4.72 -5.90 16.03
C ASP A 145 3.97 -7.02 15.28
N GLY A 146 4.49 -7.52 14.15
CA GLY A 146 3.82 -8.56 13.35
C GLY A 146 2.66 -8.07 12.48
N THR A 147 2.36 -6.76 12.46
CA THR A 147 1.29 -6.20 11.60
C THR A 147 1.76 -5.89 10.18
N GLY A 148 3.03 -6.21 9.87
CA GLY A 148 3.62 -6.07 8.54
C GLY A 148 3.19 -7.16 7.57
N TYR A 149 3.84 -7.19 6.40
CA TYR A 149 3.54 -8.16 5.35
C TYR A 149 4.83 -8.51 4.56
N PRO A 150 4.89 -9.67 3.85
CA PRO A 150 3.79 -10.58 3.52
C PRO A 150 3.63 -11.79 4.43
N LYS A 151 4.56 -12.08 5.34
CA LYS A 151 4.58 -13.26 6.22
C LYS A 151 4.14 -12.95 7.67
N LYS A 152 3.91 -11.67 8.00
CA LYS A 152 3.50 -11.19 9.34
C LYS A 152 4.52 -11.65 10.38
N LEU A 153 5.79 -11.31 10.14
CA LEU A 153 6.93 -11.65 11.00
C LEU A 153 6.99 -10.69 12.20
N ASN A 154 7.37 -11.19 13.37
CA ASN A 154 7.66 -10.34 14.52
C ASN A 154 9.14 -9.96 14.55
N GLU A 155 9.50 -9.05 15.46
CA GLU A 155 10.87 -8.59 15.66
C GLU A 155 11.92 -9.72 15.75
N SER A 156 11.61 -10.80 16.48
CA SER A 156 12.54 -11.93 16.68
C SER A 156 12.76 -12.78 15.43
N ASP A 157 11.82 -12.74 14.49
CA ASP A 157 11.85 -13.51 13.25
C ASP A 157 12.59 -12.75 12.13
N MET A 158 12.81 -11.44 12.31
CA MET A 158 13.45 -10.57 11.34
C MET A 158 14.95 -10.44 11.58
N SER A 159 15.73 -10.57 10.51
CA SER A 159 17.16 -10.34 10.59
C SER A 159 17.51 -8.85 10.65
N VAL A 160 18.68 -8.55 11.23
CA VAL A 160 19.21 -7.18 11.30
C VAL A 160 19.29 -6.51 9.91
N PRO A 161 19.79 -7.16 8.84
CA PRO A 161 19.74 -6.58 7.49
C PRO A 161 18.33 -6.22 6.99
N ALA A 162 17.33 -7.08 7.22
CA ALA A 162 15.96 -6.80 6.81
C ALA A 162 15.37 -5.59 7.57
N LYS A 163 15.65 -5.49 8.87
CA LYS A 163 15.27 -4.33 9.71
C LYS A 163 15.95 -3.03 9.25
N ILE A 164 17.24 -3.10 8.87
CA ILE A 164 17.97 -1.95 8.30
C ILE A 164 17.35 -1.51 6.97
N MET A 165 17.00 -2.47 6.10
CA MET A 165 16.35 -2.19 4.81
C MET A 165 15.01 -1.46 5.00
N ALA A 166 14.18 -1.88 5.97
CA ALA A 166 12.92 -1.21 6.29
C ALA A 166 13.13 0.27 6.69
N ILE A 167 14.12 0.54 7.55
CA ILE A 167 14.46 1.92 7.97
C ILE A 167 14.94 2.74 6.76
N ALA A 168 15.80 2.18 5.92
CA ALA A 168 16.33 2.85 4.74
C ALA A 168 15.23 3.18 3.72
N ASP A 169 14.36 2.22 3.42
CA ASP A 169 13.22 2.40 2.50
C ASP A 169 12.25 3.48 2.98
N ILE A 170 11.88 3.44 4.27
CA ILE A 170 10.99 4.43 4.86
C ILE A 170 11.61 5.84 4.78
N PHE A 171 12.90 5.98 5.12
CA PHE A 171 13.56 7.28 5.10
C PHE A 171 13.68 7.85 3.69
N GLU A 172 14.07 7.03 2.72
CA GLU A 172 14.09 7.41 1.30
C GLU A 172 12.68 7.83 0.87
N ALA A 173 11.68 7.03 1.18
CA ALA A 173 10.32 7.29 0.75
C ALA A 173 9.73 8.58 1.32
N LEU A 174 10.10 8.95 2.54
CA LEU A 174 9.68 10.21 3.18
C LEU A 174 10.38 11.43 2.57
N THR A 175 11.65 11.29 2.19
CA THR A 175 12.50 12.38 1.71
C THR A 175 12.53 12.54 0.18
N ALA A 176 12.05 11.55 -0.58
CA ALA A 176 12.00 11.57 -2.05
C ALA A 176 11.27 12.81 -2.61
N ALA A 177 11.95 13.55 -3.48
CA ALA A 177 11.51 14.83 -4.04
C ALA A 177 10.94 14.74 -5.47
N ASP A 178 10.92 13.55 -6.04
CA ASP A 178 10.50 13.21 -7.40
C ASP A 178 9.09 12.58 -7.44
N ARG A 179 8.47 12.33 -6.28
CA ARG A 179 7.12 11.75 -6.19
C ARG A 179 6.06 12.80 -6.60
N PRO A 180 5.29 12.59 -7.68
CA PRO A 180 4.42 13.63 -8.26
C PRO A 180 3.19 13.97 -7.39
N TYR A 181 2.83 13.09 -6.46
CA TYR A 181 1.62 13.19 -5.63
C TYR A 181 1.85 13.84 -4.26
N LYS A 182 3.09 14.15 -3.88
CA LYS A 182 3.38 14.81 -2.60
C LYS A 182 4.61 15.70 -2.71
N LEU A 183 4.61 16.79 -1.94
CA LEU A 183 5.85 17.55 -1.73
C LEU A 183 6.82 16.72 -0.87
N PRO A 184 8.14 16.83 -1.14
CA PRO A 184 9.13 16.23 -0.26
C PRO A 184 9.00 16.77 1.17
N LYS A 185 9.22 15.90 2.16
CA LYS A 185 9.28 16.33 3.55
C LYS A 185 10.63 16.93 3.89
N LYS A 186 10.63 17.79 4.91
CA LYS A 186 11.85 18.26 5.58
C LYS A 186 12.57 17.08 6.24
N LEU A 187 13.86 17.24 6.49
CA LEU A 187 14.67 16.23 7.16
C LEU A 187 14.14 15.99 8.58
N SER A 188 13.87 17.06 9.33
CA SER A 188 13.30 17.01 10.69
C SER A 188 11.93 16.31 10.73
N ASP A 189 11.04 16.61 9.79
CA ASP A 189 9.72 15.97 9.66
C ASP A 189 9.84 14.46 9.41
N SER A 190 10.81 14.05 8.59
CA SER A 190 11.03 12.64 8.24
C SER A 190 11.51 11.86 9.46
N VAL A 191 12.50 12.38 10.19
CA VAL A 191 12.98 11.78 11.44
C VAL A 191 11.87 11.73 12.50
N LYS A 192 11.09 12.81 12.63
CA LYS A 192 9.95 12.85 13.55
C LYS A 192 8.91 11.78 13.24
N ILE A 193 8.52 11.60 11.98
CA ILE A 193 7.60 10.52 11.57
C ILE A 193 8.18 9.15 11.92
N MET A 194 9.45 8.90 11.62
CA MET A 194 10.10 7.63 11.95
C MET A 194 10.16 7.38 13.47
N SER A 195 10.30 8.42 14.29
CA SER A 195 10.23 8.28 15.75
C SER A 195 8.85 7.83 16.24
N PHE A 196 7.76 8.22 15.57
CA PHE A 196 6.43 7.67 15.86
C PHE A 196 6.31 6.23 15.38
N MET A 197 6.88 5.91 14.21
CA MET A 197 6.93 4.52 13.72
C MET A 197 7.71 3.61 14.67
N LYS A 198 8.79 4.11 15.30
CA LYS A 198 9.49 3.41 16.39
C LYS A 198 8.56 3.15 17.57
N LYS A 199 7.83 4.16 18.04
CA LYS A 199 6.89 4.05 19.17
C LYS A 199 5.74 3.07 18.88
N ASP A 200 5.29 3.04 17.64
CA ASP A 200 4.25 2.13 17.15
C ASP A 200 4.82 0.73 16.78
N ALA A 201 6.09 0.44 17.10
CA ALA A 201 6.77 -0.81 16.80
C ALA A 201 6.74 -1.21 15.30
N HIS A 202 6.68 -0.23 14.40
CA HIS A 202 6.81 -0.46 12.96
C HIS A 202 8.27 -0.67 12.54
N ILE A 203 9.23 -0.08 13.26
CA ILE A 203 10.67 -0.20 12.98
C ILE A 203 11.43 -0.55 14.27
N ASP A 204 12.60 -1.16 14.10
CA ASP A 204 13.47 -1.56 15.21
C ASP A 204 14.05 -0.34 15.94
N ALA A 205 13.92 -0.34 17.27
CA ALA A 205 14.28 0.80 18.11
C ALA A 205 15.79 1.04 18.20
N ASP A 206 16.58 -0.03 18.29
CA ASP A 206 18.04 0.05 18.44
C ASP A 206 18.69 0.44 17.11
N LEU A 207 18.19 -0.08 16.00
CA LEU A 207 18.66 0.29 14.67
C LEU A 207 18.25 1.71 14.30
N PHE A 208 17.06 2.18 14.71
CA PHE A 208 16.71 3.59 14.55
C PHE A 208 17.60 4.51 15.38
N LYS A 209 17.93 4.12 16.62
CA LYS A 209 18.91 4.84 17.46
C LYS A 209 20.27 4.91 16.76
N LEU A 210 20.77 3.79 16.25
CA LEU A 210 22.03 3.71 15.50
C LEU A 210 22.00 4.57 14.22
N PHE A 211 20.89 4.55 13.48
CA PHE A 211 20.69 5.38 12.28
C PHE A 211 20.86 6.87 12.57
N LEU A 212 20.35 7.34 13.72
CA LEU A 212 20.53 8.73 14.16
C LEU A 212 21.95 9.00 14.68
N THR A 213 22.49 8.17 15.57
CA THR A 213 23.78 8.43 16.21
C THR A 213 24.97 8.27 15.28
N SER A 214 24.85 7.43 14.24
CA SER A 214 25.89 7.28 13.21
C SER A 214 25.98 8.47 12.26
N GLY A 215 24.94 9.31 12.19
CA GLY A 215 24.88 10.44 11.26
C GLY A 215 24.60 10.05 9.81
N VAL A 216 24.37 8.77 9.49
CA VAL A 216 24.17 8.29 8.11
C VAL A 216 22.99 8.96 7.41
N TYR A 217 21.92 9.25 8.15
CA TYR A 217 20.74 9.97 7.65
C TYR A 217 21.09 11.38 7.16
N LYS A 218 22.02 12.05 7.85
CA LYS A 218 22.48 13.39 7.53
C LYS A 218 23.47 13.36 6.36
N GLU A 219 24.40 12.41 6.33
CA GLU A 219 25.28 12.21 5.18
C GLU A 219 24.50 11.95 3.89
N TYR A 220 23.44 11.15 3.96
CA TYR A 220 22.51 10.95 2.85
C TYR A 220 21.80 12.26 2.49
N ALA A 221 21.26 12.97 3.49
CA ALA A 221 20.57 14.24 3.29
C ALA A 221 21.44 15.26 2.54
N ASP A 222 22.65 15.50 3.04
CA ASP A 222 23.59 16.47 2.47
C ASP A 222 23.97 16.14 1.01
N LYS A 223 23.93 14.85 0.63
CA LYS A 223 24.30 14.39 -0.70
C LYS A 223 23.14 14.38 -1.70
N PHE A 224 21.92 14.06 -1.26
CA PHE A 224 20.82 13.71 -2.17
C PHE A 224 19.58 14.57 -2.02
N LEU A 225 19.37 15.23 -0.88
CA LEU A 225 18.18 16.05 -0.67
C LEU A 225 18.40 17.46 -1.25
N LYS A 226 17.29 18.09 -1.65
CA LYS A 226 17.34 19.49 -2.11
C LYS A 226 17.65 20.43 -0.95
N PRO A 227 18.30 21.59 -1.18
CA PRO A 227 18.58 22.55 -0.12
C PRO A 227 17.35 22.98 0.68
N GLU A 228 16.18 23.05 0.03
CA GLU A 228 14.94 23.42 0.70
C GLU A 228 14.39 22.32 1.61
N GLN A 229 14.92 21.10 1.58
CA GLN A 229 14.54 20.01 2.49
C GLN A 229 15.40 19.97 3.75
N LEU A 230 16.60 20.56 3.70
CA LEU A 230 17.56 20.53 4.79
C LEU A 230 17.15 21.52 5.88
N ASP A 231 17.04 21.00 7.09
CA ASP A 231 16.83 21.73 8.33
C ASP A 231 17.50 21.01 9.50
N ASP A 232 17.57 21.66 10.65
CA ASP A 232 18.26 21.11 11.81
C ASP A 232 17.44 19.99 12.46
N VAL A 233 18.12 18.93 12.87
CA VAL A 233 17.52 17.79 13.58
C VAL A 233 18.23 17.65 14.91
N ASP A 234 17.60 18.13 15.97
CA ASP A 234 18.00 17.77 17.32
C ASP A 234 17.68 16.29 17.52
N ILE A 235 18.70 15.42 17.56
CA ILE A 235 18.50 13.99 17.76
C ILE A 235 18.25 13.63 19.22
N SER A 236 18.61 14.50 20.18
CA SER A 236 18.53 14.20 21.62
C SER A 236 17.10 13.84 22.06
N GLN A 237 16.10 14.55 21.52
CA GLN A 237 14.67 14.28 21.71
C GLN A 237 14.21 12.89 21.24
N TYR A 238 15.00 12.16 20.44
CA TYR A 238 14.66 10.83 19.93
C TYR A 238 15.50 9.70 20.55
N LEU A 239 16.55 10.06 21.29
CA LEU A 239 17.45 9.12 21.96
C LEU A 239 17.02 8.84 23.41
N GLU A 240 16.26 9.74 24.02
CA GLU A 240 15.76 9.59 25.39
C GLU A 240 14.37 8.93 25.42
N ALA A 241 14.36 7.63 25.77
CA ALA A 241 13.26 6.90 26.38
C ALA A 241 13.79 5.50 26.77
N GLU A 242 14.48 5.43 27.90
CA GLU A 242 14.71 4.18 28.64
C GLU A 242 14.27 4.47 30.09
N ASP A 243 13.01 4.19 30.39
CA ASP A 243 12.52 3.80 31.72
C ASP A 243 11.87 2.42 31.59
#